data_AF-A0A950UW64-F1
#
_entry.id   AF-A0A950UW64-F1
#
_cell.length_a   1.000
_cell.length_b   1.000
_cell.length_c   1.000
_cell.angle_alpha   90.00
_cell.angle_beta   90.00
_cell.angle_gamma   90.00
#
_symmetry.space_group_name_H-M   'P 1'
#
loop_
_entity.id
_entity.type
_entity.pdbx_description
1 polymer ?
#
loop_
_entity_poly.entity_id
_entity_poly.type
_entity_poly.pdbx_seq_one_letter_code
_entity_poly.pdbx_strand_id
1 'polypeptide(L)'
;IALILLLAFPIYALVDTKDPRLIALAICLFEIPTSVAYGTLAAMFSELFGANVRYSGASLGYQGAAIFAGGLAPLVATLLLKASGGGSWVLALYLTAMAAISLVSIYLIAETRHVDIAETELLPLTA
;
A
#
# COMPACT_ATOMS: atom_id res chain seq x y z
N ILE A 1 1.93 0.07 7.50
CA ILE A 1 3.02 -0.38 6.59
C ILE A 1 4.24 -0.95 7.34
N ALA A 2 4.84 -0.23 8.30
CA ALA A 2 6.01 -0.75 9.05
C ALA A 2 5.77 -2.14 9.70
N LEU A 3 4.57 -2.37 10.23
CA LEU A 3 4.19 -3.69 10.77
C LEU A 3 4.21 -4.80 9.70
N ILE A 4 3.81 -4.51 8.46
CA ILE A 4 3.85 -5.47 7.34
C ILE A 4 5.29 -5.85 7.00
N LEU A 5 6.20 -4.87 7.05
CA LEU A 5 7.64 -5.10 6.83
C LEU A 5 8.21 -6.07 7.87
N LEU A 6 7.84 -5.91 9.14
CA LEU A 6 8.27 -6.80 10.22
C LEU A 6 7.61 -8.19 10.17
N LEU A 7 6.33 -8.24 9.77
CA LEU A 7 5.55 -9.47 9.73
C LEU A 7 5.70 -10.28 8.44
N ALA A 8 6.36 -9.75 7.40
CA ALA A 8 6.45 -10.41 6.09
C ALA A 8 6.97 -11.85 6.19
N PHE A 9 8.10 -12.08 6.88
CA PHE A 9 8.65 -13.41 7.07
C PHE A 9 7.78 -14.31 7.96
N PRO A 10 7.31 -13.86 9.15
CA PRO A 10 6.37 -14.62 9.97
C PRO A 10 5.09 -15.06 9.25
N ILE A 11 4.51 -14.20 8.41
CA ILE A 11 3.30 -14.50 7.64
C ILE A 11 3.55 -15.68 6.69
N TYR A 12 4.62 -15.63 5.90
CA TYR A 12 4.91 -16.73 4.97
C TYR A 12 5.38 -18.00 5.69
N ALA A 13 6.07 -17.88 6.84
CA ALA A 13 6.39 -19.03 7.69
C ALA A 13 5.13 -19.72 8.23
N LEU A 14 4.09 -18.96 8.62
CA LEU A 14 2.78 -19.51 8.99
C LEU A 14 2.08 -20.17 7.80
N VAL A 15 2.19 -19.60 6.59
CA VAL A 15 1.61 -20.18 5.38
C VAL A 15 2.26 -21.54 5.04
N ASP A 16 3.57 -21.65 5.21
CA ASP A 16 4.32 -22.89 4.91
C ASP A 16 3.96 -24.08 5.81
N THR A 17 3.37 -23.81 6.98
CA THR A 17 2.89 -24.87 7.89
C THR A 17 1.81 -25.74 7.26
N LYS A 18 1.10 -25.23 6.23
CA LYS A 18 -0.03 -25.90 5.56
C LYS A 18 -1.20 -26.21 6.49
N ASP A 19 -1.20 -25.71 7.72
CA ASP A 19 -2.34 -25.80 8.64
C ASP A 19 -3.33 -24.67 8.32
N PRO A 20 -4.59 -24.99 7.96
CA PRO A 20 -5.62 -24.00 7.65
C PRO A 20 -5.82 -22.95 8.77
N ARG A 21 -5.64 -23.34 10.05
CA ARG A 21 -5.81 -22.44 11.19
C ARG A 21 -4.69 -21.40 11.26
N LEU A 22 -3.46 -21.83 10.99
CA LEU A 22 -2.28 -20.93 10.97
C LEU A 22 -2.29 -20.05 9.73
N ILE A 23 -2.76 -20.56 8.59
CA ILE A 23 -2.98 -19.74 7.38
C ILE A 23 -4.04 -18.67 7.65
N ALA A 24 -5.16 -19.01 8.30
CA ALA A 24 -6.17 -18.01 8.67
C ALA A 24 -5.59 -16.93 9.58
N LEU A 25 -4.77 -17.30 10.57
CA LEU A 25 -4.04 -16.35 11.41
C LEU A 25 -3.10 -15.46 10.59
N ALA A 26 -2.35 -16.03 9.63
CA ALA A 26 -1.46 -15.28 8.75
C ALA A 26 -2.21 -14.22 7.93
N ILE A 27 -3.40 -14.58 7.40
CA ILE A 27 -4.28 -13.65 6.68
C ILE A 27 -4.74 -12.52 7.61
N CYS A 28 -5.19 -12.83 8.83
CA CYS A 28 -5.59 -11.81 9.79
C CYS A 28 -4.44 -10.85 10.14
N LEU A 29 -3.24 -11.39 10.39
CA LEU A 29 -2.04 -10.60 10.69
C LEU A 29 -1.62 -9.68 9.54
N PHE A 30 -1.90 -10.08 8.30
CA PHE A 30 -1.67 -9.26 7.11
C PHE A 30 -2.77 -8.19 6.90
N GLU A 31 -4.04 -8.56 7.09
CA GLU A 31 -5.18 -7.68 6.79
C GLU A 31 -5.36 -6.54 7.80
N ILE A 32 -5.05 -6.76 9.08
CA ILE A 32 -5.16 -5.71 10.12
C ILE A 32 -4.34 -4.45 9.76
N PRO A 33 -3.01 -4.52 9.54
CA PRO A 33 -2.24 -3.34 9.20
C PRO A 33 -2.58 -2.77 7.81
N THR A 34 -3.05 -3.61 6.89
CA THR A 34 -3.50 -3.19 5.56
C THR A 34 -4.77 -2.34 5.67
N SER A 35 -5.75 -2.79 6.46
CA SER A 35 -6.99 -2.06 6.74
C SER A 35 -6.74 -0.70 7.39
N VAL A 36 -5.81 -0.64 8.36
CA VAL A 36 -5.40 0.63 8.97
C VAL A 36 -4.78 1.57 7.93
N ALA A 37 -3.92 1.05 7.04
CA ALA A 37 -3.33 1.85 5.96
C ALA A 37 -4.39 2.38 4.99
N TYR A 38 -5.39 1.57 4.62
CA TYR A 38 -6.52 1.99 3.80
C TYR A 38 -7.36 3.09 4.47
N GLY A 39 -7.56 3.02 5.79
CA GLY A 39 -8.22 4.08 6.56
C GLY A 39 -7.48 5.41 6.51
N THR A 40 -6.14 5.38 6.66
CA THR A 40 -5.31 6.61 6.58
C THR A 40 -5.23 7.19 5.17
N LEU A 41 -5.38 6.37 4.14
CA LEU A 41 -5.28 6.77 2.74
C LEU A 41 -6.39 7.74 2.31
N ALA A 42 -7.60 7.57 2.86
CA ALA A 42 -8.72 8.50 2.61
C ALA A 42 -8.45 9.91 3.19
N ALA A 43 -7.90 9.99 4.40
CA ALA A 43 -7.52 11.26 5.02
C ALA A 43 -6.37 11.93 4.24
N MET A 44 -5.33 11.17 3.89
CA MET A 44 -4.20 11.68 3.10
C MET A 44 -4.64 12.27 1.76
N PHE A 45 -5.54 11.61 1.01
CA PHE A 45 -6.05 12.17 -0.24
C PHE A 45 -6.87 13.43 -0.06
N SER A 46 -7.52 13.60 1.10
CA SER A 46 -8.25 14.83 1.40
C SER A 46 -7.32 16.02 1.66
N GLU A 47 -6.12 15.78 2.18
CA GLU A 47 -5.11 16.80 2.44
C GLU A 47 -4.24 17.10 1.21
N LEU A 48 -3.93 16.09 0.40
CA LEU A 48 -3.00 16.19 -0.73
C LEU A 48 -3.62 16.88 -1.97
N PHE A 49 -4.94 16.88 -2.10
CA PHE A 49 -5.64 17.44 -3.26
C PHE A 49 -6.68 18.50 -2.84
N GLY A 50 -6.64 19.66 -3.51
CA GLY A 50 -7.63 20.73 -3.34
C GLY A 50 -9.05 20.26 -3.65
N ALA A 51 -10.06 20.93 -3.06
CA ALA A 51 -11.46 20.50 -3.09
C ALA A 51 -11.98 20.20 -4.52
N ASN A 52 -11.58 21.01 -5.49
CA ASN A 52 -12.04 20.94 -6.89
C ASN A 52 -11.50 19.73 -7.69
N VAL A 53 -10.42 19.08 -7.24
CA VAL A 53 -9.79 17.93 -7.94
C VAL A 53 -9.60 16.70 -7.06
N ARG A 54 -10.11 16.72 -5.83
CA ARG A 54 -9.89 15.66 -4.84
C ARG A 54 -10.39 14.30 -5.31
N TYR A 55 -11.59 14.24 -5.90
CA TYR A 55 -12.17 12.98 -6.36
C TYR A 55 -11.45 12.42 -7.59
N SER A 56 -11.12 13.26 -8.57
CA SER A 56 -10.43 12.85 -9.80
C SER A 56 -8.98 12.45 -9.51
N GLY A 57 -8.27 13.20 -8.66
CA GLY A 57 -6.91 12.88 -8.20
C GLY A 57 -6.85 11.57 -7.42
N ALA A 58 -7.74 11.37 -6.45
CA ALA A 58 -7.83 10.12 -5.68
C ALA A 58 -8.16 8.92 -6.58
N SER A 59 -9.12 9.07 -7.50
CA SER A 59 -9.50 8.02 -8.46
C SER A 59 -8.35 7.63 -9.39
N LEU A 60 -7.62 8.61 -9.94
CA LEU A 60 -6.45 8.35 -10.78
C LEU A 60 -5.37 7.58 -10.03
N GLY A 61 -5.07 7.98 -8.79
CA GLY A 61 -4.14 7.26 -7.92
C GLY A 61 -4.58 5.83 -7.64
N TYR A 62 -5.86 5.63 -7.33
CA TYR A 62 -6.42 4.32 -6.99
C TYR A 62 -6.45 3.38 -8.20
N GLN A 63 -6.88 3.87 -9.37
CA GLN A 63 -6.91 3.07 -10.59
C GLN A 63 -5.51 2.75 -11.10
N GLY A 64 -4.57 3.71 -11.03
CA GLY A 64 -3.16 3.45 -11.31
C GLY A 64 -2.61 2.35 -10.40
N ALA A 65 -2.80 2.49 -9.08
CA ALA A 65 -2.39 1.48 -8.12
C ALA A 65 -3.06 0.12 -8.38
N ALA A 66 -4.35 0.08 -8.72
CA ALA A 66 -5.07 -1.15 -9.00
C ALA A 66 -4.52 -1.92 -10.21
N ILE A 67 -4.06 -1.24 -11.25
CA ILE A 67 -3.44 -1.89 -12.41
C ILE A 67 -2.14 -2.60 -12.00
N PHE A 68 -1.27 -1.90 -11.27
CA PHE A 68 0.02 -2.47 -10.87
C PHE A 68 -0.12 -3.50 -9.74
N ALA A 69 -0.83 -3.16 -8.67
CA ALA A 69 -0.96 -4.01 -7.48
C ALA A 69 -1.99 -5.13 -7.68
N GLY A 70 -3.11 -4.88 -8.34
CA GLY A 70 -4.15 -5.88 -8.55
C GLY A 70 -3.82 -6.87 -9.66
N GLY A 71 -3.28 -6.39 -10.78
CA GLY A 71 -3.00 -7.22 -11.96
C GLY A 71 -1.61 -7.84 -11.97
N LEU A 72 -0.56 -7.06 -11.67
CA LEU A 72 0.82 -7.54 -11.82
C LEU A 72 1.32 -8.29 -10.59
N ALA A 73 0.84 -8.02 -9.39
CA ALA A 73 1.34 -8.68 -8.19
C ALA A 73 1.20 -10.21 -8.21
N PRO A 74 0.06 -10.80 -8.62
CA PRO A 74 -0.06 -12.26 -8.74
C PRO A 74 0.86 -12.86 -9.80
N LEU A 75 1.08 -12.14 -10.92
CA LEU A 75 2.01 -12.56 -11.97
C LEU A 75 3.45 -12.58 -11.46
N VAL A 76 3.89 -11.50 -10.80
CA VAL A 76 5.23 -11.39 -10.22
C VAL A 76 5.43 -12.46 -9.14
N ALA A 77 4.45 -12.63 -8.24
CA ALA A 77 4.49 -13.67 -7.20
C ALA A 77 4.63 -15.07 -7.81
N THR A 78 3.86 -15.38 -8.85
CA THR A 78 3.93 -16.67 -9.55
C THR A 78 5.29 -16.89 -10.21
N LEU A 79 5.83 -15.86 -10.87
CA LEU A 79 7.15 -15.93 -11.51
C LEU A 79 8.27 -16.13 -10.49
N LEU A 80 8.24 -15.40 -9.38
CA LEU A 80 9.21 -15.54 -8.29
C LEU A 80 9.14 -16.93 -7.65
N LEU A 81 7.92 -17.42 -7.39
CA LEU A 81 7.73 -18.75 -6.80
C LEU A 81 8.23 -19.85 -7.75
N LYS A 82 7.99 -19.72 -9.06
CA LYS A 82 8.52 -20.63 -10.08
C LYS A 82 10.06 -20.58 -10.14
N ALA A 83 10.65 -19.39 -10.10
CA ALA A 83 12.10 -19.21 -10.15
C ALA A 83 12.83 -19.76 -8.92
N SER A 84 12.18 -19.76 -7.76
CA SER A 84 12.74 -20.25 -6.49
C SER A 84 12.48 -21.74 -6.22
N GLY A 85 11.86 -22.47 -7.16
CA GLY A 85 11.53 -23.87 -7.00
C GLY A 85 10.40 -24.12 -5.98
N GLY A 86 9.55 -23.13 -5.72
CA GLY A 86 8.43 -23.22 -4.77
C GLY A 86 8.73 -22.70 -3.36
N GLY A 87 9.89 -22.07 -3.13
CA GLY A 87 10.20 -21.47 -1.84
C GLY A 87 9.39 -20.20 -1.56
N SER A 88 8.60 -20.18 -0.49
CA SER A 88 7.77 -19.02 -0.10
C SER A 88 8.57 -17.78 0.32
N TRP A 89 9.84 -17.94 0.71
CA TRP A 89 10.69 -16.86 1.19
C TRP A 89 10.89 -15.72 0.17
N VAL A 90 10.82 -16.01 -1.13
CA VAL A 90 10.88 -14.97 -2.17
C VAL A 90 9.64 -14.09 -2.17
N LEU A 91 8.49 -14.62 -1.75
CA LEU A 91 7.26 -13.84 -1.58
C LEU A 91 7.35 -12.95 -0.34
N ALA A 92 8.00 -13.42 0.72
CA ALA A 92 8.32 -12.58 1.89
C ALA A 92 9.26 -11.42 1.51
N LEU A 93 10.29 -11.67 0.70
CA LEU A 93 11.17 -10.62 0.18
C LEU A 93 10.43 -9.63 -0.72
N TYR A 94 9.58 -10.13 -1.62
CA TYR A 94 8.74 -9.28 -2.46
C TYR A 94 7.85 -8.37 -1.61
N LEU A 95 7.16 -8.92 -0.61
CA LEU A 95 6.32 -8.15 0.30
C LEU A 95 7.13 -7.12 1.09
N THR A 96 8.31 -7.50 1.57
CA THR A 96 9.24 -6.60 2.28
C THR A 96 9.67 -5.43 1.40
N ALA A 97 10.04 -5.70 0.14
CA ALA A 97 10.42 -4.68 -0.82
C ALA A 97 9.27 -3.70 -1.11
N MET A 98 8.06 -4.22 -1.33
CA MET A 98 6.87 -3.39 -1.55
C MET A 98 6.55 -2.53 -0.32
N ALA A 99 6.65 -3.08 0.88
CA ALA A 99 6.46 -2.33 2.12
C ALA A 99 7.52 -1.22 2.30
N ALA A 100 8.78 -1.49 1.95
CA ALA A 100 9.85 -0.50 1.99
C ALA A 100 9.61 0.64 0.99
N ILE A 101 9.22 0.33 -0.26
CA ILE A 101 8.87 1.34 -1.27
C ILE A 101 7.71 2.20 -0.77
N SER A 102 6.70 1.59 -0.14
CA SER A 102 5.57 2.32 0.43
C SER A 102 5.99 3.25 1.57
N LEU A 103 6.87 2.80 2.49
CA LEU A 103 7.42 3.65 3.55
C LEU A 103 8.22 4.83 2.99
N VAL A 104 9.07 4.58 2.00
CA VAL A 104 9.85 5.64 1.33
C VAL A 104 8.90 6.64 0.66
N SER A 105 7.86 6.16 -0.01
CA SER A 105 6.86 7.02 -0.65
C SER A 105 6.12 7.89 0.37
N ILE A 106 5.71 7.31 1.51
CA ILE A 106 5.07 8.04 2.60
C ILE A 106 6.04 9.07 3.20
N TYR A 107 7.31 8.72 3.36
CA TYR A 107 8.33 9.64 3.89
C TYR A 107 8.62 10.80 2.94
N LEU A 108 8.54 10.58 1.62
CA LEU A 108 8.76 11.60 0.59
C LEU A 108 7.54 12.50 0.36
N ILE A 109 6.35 12.06 0.78
CA ILE A 109 5.16 12.92 0.77
C ILE A 109 5.42 14.09 1.74
N ALA A 110 5.45 15.30 1.20
CA ALA A 110 5.69 16.51 1.98
C ALA A 110 4.57 16.74 3.00
N GLU A 111 4.96 17.06 4.24
CA GLU A 111 4.05 17.40 5.34
C GLU A 111 3.09 18.52 4.90
N THR A 112 1.82 18.17 4.69
CA THR A 112 0.82 19.09 4.11
C THR A 112 0.12 19.95 5.18
N ARG A 113 0.47 19.78 6.47
CA ARG A 113 -0.15 20.48 7.62
C ARG A 113 -0.13 22.00 7.56
N HIS A 114 0.75 22.61 6.76
CA HIS A 114 0.87 24.08 6.64
C HIS A 114 0.47 24.63 5.28
N VAL A 115 -0.08 23.81 4.38
CA VAL A 115 -0.59 24.30 3.09
C VAL A 115 -2.04 24.73 3.29
N ASP A 116 -2.27 26.04 3.35
CA ASP A 116 -3.61 26.60 3.47
C ASP A 116 -4.38 26.40 2.16
N ILE A 117 -5.26 25.40 2.17
CA ILE A 117 -6.07 24.99 1.00
C ILE A 117 -7.05 26.11 0.60
N ALA A 118 -7.37 27.03 1.52
CA ALA A 118 -8.25 28.17 1.27
C ALA A 118 -7.57 29.29 0.47
N GLU A 119 -6.24 29.46 0.60
CA GLU A 119 -5.49 30.49 -0.12
C GLU A 119 -5.37 30.17 -1.62
N THR A 120 -5.39 28.88 -1.98
CA THR A 120 -5.36 28.42 -3.39
C THR A 120 -6.70 28.64 -4.11
N GLU A 121 -7.83 28.64 -3.39
CA GLU A 121 -9.16 28.92 -3.97
C GLU A 121 -9.43 30.40 -4.25
N LEU A 122 -8.63 31.33 -3.72
CA LEU A 122 -8.82 32.78 -3.92
C LEU A 122 -8.08 33.33 -5.15
N LEU A 123 -7.07 32.62 -5.66
CA LEU A 123 -6.30 33.01 -6.85
C LEU A 123 -6.98 32.85 -8.24
N PRO A 124 -8.05 32.06 -8.46
CA PRO A 124 -8.71 31.97 -9.76
C PRO A 124 -9.78 33.06 -10.00
N LEU A 125 -10.04 33.97 -9.06
CA LEU A 125 -11.08 35.02 -9.20
C LEU A 125 -10.52 36.42 -9.56
N THR A 126 -9.22 36.58 -9.79
CA THR A 126 -8.58 37.88 -10.06
C THR A 126 -7.69 37.96 -11.31
N ALA A 127 -7.80 37.03 -12.27
CA ALA A 127 -7.04 37.06 -13.52
C ALA A 127 -7.95 37.09 -14.76
#